data_AF-A0A2V6SQJ5-F1
#
_entry.id   AF-A0A2V6SQJ5-F1
#
_cell.length_a   1.000
_cell.length_b   1.000
_cell.length_c   1.000
_cell.angle_alpha   90.00
_cell.angle_beta   90.00
_cell.angle_gamma   90.00
#
_symmetry.space_group_name_H-M   'P 1'
#
loop_
_entity.id
_entity.type
_entity.pdbx_description
1 polymer ?
#
loop_
_entity_poly.entity_id
_entity_poly.type
_entity_poly.pdbx_seq_one_letter_code
_entity_poly.pdbx_strand_id
1 'polypeptide(L)'
;MIARECGVFKTTYEADMALYPLPIARFAVGALAGLFFVVVPLALDDYYLSVVNLIAIAVVGALGLNLLVGYTGQISIGHGAFMSVGAYAAANLVVRLHWPFWLALPAGGLVAA
;
A
#
# COMPACT_ATOMS: atom_id res chain seq x y z
N MET A 1 16.92 -3.43 -21.24
CA MET A 1 17.63 -2.48 -22.14
C MET A 1 16.68 -1.44 -22.77
N ILE A 2 15.56 -1.07 -22.12
CA ILE A 2 14.42 -0.37 -22.77
C ILE A 2 14.29 1.13 -22.40
N ALA A 3 15.03 1.64 -21.42
CA ALA A 3 15.05 3.07 -21.12
C ALA A 3 16.50 3.55 -20.94
N ARG A 4 17.00 4.35 -21.89
CA ARG A 4 18.29 5.05 -21.76
C ARG A 4 18.04 6.42 -21.12
N GLU A 5 18.87 6.80 -20.17
CA GLU A 5 18.85 8.11 -19.49
C GLU A 5 19.34 9.27 -20.38
N CYS A 6 19.73 8.99 -21.62
CA CYS A 6 20.25 9.99 -22.56
C CYS A 6 19.20 11.08 -22.84
N GLY A 7 19.40 12.27 -22.26
CA GLY A 7 18.55 13.46 -22.46
C GLY A 7 17.81 13.95 -21.22
N VAL A 8 17.87 13.25 -20.08
CA VAL A 8 17.28 13.70 -18.81
C VAL A 8 18.39 14.30 -17.94
N PHE A 9 18.58 15.62 -18.01
CA PHE A 9 19.55 16.32 -17.18
C PHE A 9 19.00 16.49 -15.76
N LYS A 10 19.63 15.82 -14.79
CA LYS A 10 19.32 16.02 -13.36
C LYS A 10 19.99 17.31 -12.88
N THR A 11 19.23 18.39 -12.76
CA THR A 11 19.75 19.71 -12.35
C THR A 11 19.59 19.98 -10.85
N THR A 12 18.92 19.09 -10.11
CA THR A 12 18.67 19.22 -8.68
C THR A 12 18.98 17.91 -7.95
N TYR A 13 19.43 18.00 -6.70
CA TYR A 13 19.71 16.83 -5.84
C TYR A 13 18.44 16.00 -5.57
N GLU A 14 17.28 16.66 -5.49
CA GLU A 14 15.97 15.99 -5.36
C GLU A 14 15.63 15.10 -6.57
N ALA A 15 16.02 15.51 -7.78
CA ALA A 15 15.83 14.70 -8.98
C ALA A 15 16.76 13.48 -9.02
N ASP A 16 17.87 13.52 -8.27
CA ASP A 16 18.80 12.39 -8.15
C ASP A 16 18.36 11.39 -7.08
N MET A 17 17.77 11.87 -5.98
CA MET A 17 17.17 11.02 -4.93
C MET A 17 15.78 10.46 -5.29
N ALA A 18 15.22 10.80 -6.45
CA ALA A 18 13.89 10.34 -6.84
C ALA A 18 13.85 8.80 -7.01
N LEU A 19 12.85 8.16 -6.40
CA LEU A 19 12.66 6.70 -6.44
C LEU A 19 12.54 6.14 -7.87
N TYR A 20 11.97 6.94 -8.79
CA TYR A 20 11.92 6.66 -10.23
C TYR A 20 12.45 7.86 -11.02
N PRO A 21 13.76 7.92 -11.33
CA PRO A 21 14.38 9.09 -11.97
C PRO A 21 13.94 9.29 -13.42
N LEU A 22 13.42 8.24 -14.08
CA LEU A 22 12.95 8.30 -15.45
C LEU A 22 11.44 8.57 -15.48
N PRO A 23 10.94 9.56 -16.24
CA PRO A 23 9.51 9.81 -16.37
C PRO A 23 8.77 8.59 -16.93
N ILE A 24 9.38 7.87 -17.87
CA ILE A 24 8.81 6.63 -18.42
C ILE A 24 8.75 5.50 -17.39
N ALA A 25 9.70 5.40 -16.47
CA ALA A 25 9.64 4.40 -15.40
C ALA A 25 8.49 4.71 -14.44
N ARG A 26 8.27 5.98 -14.11
CA ARG A 26 7.15 6.40 -13.26
C ARG A 26 5.79 6.09 -13.92
N PHE A 27 5.65 6.36 -15.22
CA PHE A 27 4.44 6.01 -15.97
C PHE A 27 4.27 4.50 -16.13
N ALA A 28 5.33 3.75 -16.39
CA ALA A 28 5.27 2.30 -16.54
C ALA A 28 4.85 1.60 -15.23
N VAL A 29 5.40 2.02 -14.09
CA VAL A 29 5.02 1.49 -12.77
C VAL A 29 3.57 1.86 -12.45
N GLY A 30 3.16 3.10 -12.69
CA GLY A 30 1.76 3.52 -12.51
C GLY A 30 0.79 2.74 -13.41
N ALA A 31 1.14 2.54 -14.68
CA ALA A 31 0.35 1.77 -15.62
C ALA A 31 0.25 0.29 -15.24
N LEU A 32 1.36 -0.32 -14.78
CA LEU A 32 1.37 -1.70 -14.32
C LEU A 32 0.51 -1.88 -13.06
N ALA A 33 0.63 -0.97 -12.10
CA ALA A 33 -0.20 -0.98 -10.89
C ALA A 33 -1.68 -0.79 -11.24
N GLY A 34 -2.01 0.18 -12.09
CA GLY A 34 -3.38 0.41 -12.55
C GLY A 34 -3.95 -0.80 -13.29
N LEU A 35 -3.17 -1.41 -14.18
CA LEU A 35 -3.56 -2.63 -14.90
C LEU A 35 -3.83 -3.78 -13.93
N PHE A 36 -2.98 -3.96 -12.90
CA PHE A 36 -3.20 -4.96 -11.87
C PHE A 36 -4.53 -4.75 -11.14
N PHE A 37 -4.82 -3.53 -10.68
CA PHE A 37 -6.07 -3.23 -9.97
C PHE A 37 -7.32 -3.34 -10.83
N VAL A 38 -7.22 -3.23 -12.16
CA VAL A 38 -8.37 -3.39 -13.08
C VAL A 38 -8.56 -4.85 -13.50
N VAL A 39 -7.48 -5.54 -13.87
CA VAL A 39 -7.54 -6.90 -14.41
C VAL A 39 -7.88 -7.92 -13.33
N VAL A 40 -7.31 -7.79 -12.14
CA VAL A 40 -7.52 -8.75 -11.04
C VAL A 40 -9.00 -8.88 -10.64
N PRO A 41 -9.77 -7.81 -10.35
CA PRO A 41 -11.19 -7.94 -10.01
C PRO A 41 -12.08 -8.39 -11.18
N LEU A 42 -11.67 -8.16 -12.43
CA LEU A 42 -12.45 -8.56 -13.60
C LEU A 42 -12.19 -10.01 -14.02
N ALA A 43 -11.03 -10.58 -13.68
CA ALA A 43 -10.60 -11.90 -14.13
C ALA A 43 -10.75 -13.00 -13.05
N LEU A 44 -10.85 -12.64 -11.76
CA LEU A 44 -10.89 -13.61 -10.66
C LEU A 44 -12.30 -13.84 -10.14
N ASP A 45 -12.55 -15.08 -9.71
CA ASP A 45 -13.74 -15.50 -8.98
C ASP A 45 -13.70 -14.99 -7.52
N ASP A 46 -14.85 -14.92 -6.85
CA ASP A 46 -15.00 -14.31 -5.51
C ASP A 46 -14.07 -14.96 -4.46
N TYR A 47 -13.86 -16.28 -4.57
CA TYR A 47 -12.93 -17.01 -3.71
C TYR A 47 -11.49 -16.48 -3.86
N TYR A 48 -11.01 -16.37 -5.09
CA TYR A 48 -9.65 -15.91 -5.35
C TYR A 48 -9.49 -14.43 -5.00
N LEU A 49 -10.53 -13.61 -5.18
CA LEU A 49 -10.52 -12.22 -4.71
C LEU A 49 -10.36 -12.12 -3.19
N SER A 50 -11.04 -12.98 -2.43
CA SER A 50 -10.86 -13.03 -0.98
C SER A 50 -9.43 -13.43 -0.58
N VAL A 51 -8.83 -14.38 -1.29
CA VAL A 51 -7.43 -14.79 -1.06
C VAL A 51 -6.47 -13.64 -1.36
N VAL A 52 -6.66 -12.94 -2.49
CA VAL A 52 -5.84 -11.78 -2.85
C VAL A 52 -5.96 -10.66 -1.82
N ASN A 53 -7.16 -10.39 -1.31
CA ASN A 53 -7.35 -9.42 -0.23
C ASN A 53 -6.59 -9.82 1.04
N LEU A 54 -6.63 -11.09 1.43
CA LEU A 54 -5.89 -11.57 2.60
C LEU A 54 -4.37 -11.44 2.41
N ILE A 55 -3.87 -11.75 1.21
CA ILE A 55 -2.46 -11.53 0.85
C ILE A 55 -2.11 -10.04 0.93
N ALA A 56 -2.94 -9.15 0.39
CA ALA A 56 -2.70 -7.71 0.43
C ALA A 56 -2.62 -7.18 1.87
N ILE A 57 -3.52 -7.61 2.75
CA ILE A 57 -3.49 -7.26 4.19
C ILE A 57 -2.20 -7.75 4.84
N ALA A 58 -1.80 -9.00 4.57
CA ALA A 58 -0.55 -9.56 5.08
C ALA A 58 0.69 -8.81 4.58
N VAL A 59 0.70 -8.36 3.32
CA VAL A 59 1.77 -7.53 2.74
C VAL A 59 1.88 -6.19 3.47
N VAL A 60 0.76 -5.50 3.72
CA VAL A 60 0.78 -4.23 4.49
C VAL A 60 1.40 -4.45 5.87
N GLY A 61 1.08 -5.56 6.53
CA GLY A 61 1.65 -5.90 7.83
C GLY A 61 3.13 -6.23 7.78
N ALA A 62 3.55 -7.03 6.80
CA ALA A 62 4.95 -7.36 6.59
C ALA A 62 5.79 -6.11 6.29
N LEU A 63 5.25 -5.16 5.49
CA LEU A 63 5.92 -3.89 5.20
C LEU A 63 6.04 -3.01 6.46
N GLY A 64 4.97 -2.92 7.26
CA GLY A 64 5.01 -2.20 8.54
C GLY A 64 6.06 -2.78 9.48
N LEU A 65 6.08 -4.11 9.63
CA LEU A 65 7.09 -4.80 10.43
C LEU A 65 8.51 -4.59 9.88
N ASN A 66 8.70 -4.67 8.57
CA ASN A 66 10.00 -4.45 7.93
C ASN A 66 10.50 -3.01 8.14
N LEU A 67 9.60 -2.03 8.24
CA LEU A 67 9.97 -0.66 8.57
C LEU A 67 10.56 -0.55 9.99
N LEU A 68 9.95 -1.22 10.96
CA LEU A 68 10.42 -1.19 12.35
C LEU A 68 11.66 -2.07 12.56
N VAL A 69 11.60 -3.33 12.13
CA VAL A 69 12.70 -4.28 12.39
C VAL A 69 13.84 -4.08 11.40
N GLY A 70 13.54 -3.84 10.13
CA GLY A 70 14.53 -3.74 9.06
C GLY A 70 15.24 -2.39 9.04
N TYR A 71 14.49 -1.28 9.04
CA TYR A 71 15.10 0.06 8.92
C TYR A 71 15.54 0.66 10.26
N THR A 72 14.78 0.48 11.35
CA THR A 72 15.12 1.08 12.65
C THR A 72 15.74 0.08 13.65
N GLY A 73 15.76 -1.22 13.33
CA GLY A 73 16.33 -2.25 14.20
C GLY A 73 15.54 -2.53 15.48
N GLN A 74 14.28 -2.09 15.56
CA GLN A 74 13.45 -2.23 16.75
C GLN A 74 12.65 -3.54 16.73
N ILE A 75 12.61 -4.24 17.86
CA ILE A 75 11.75 -5.43 18.00
C ILE A 75 10.30 -4.96 18.11
N SER A 76 9.47 -5.29 17.12
CA SER A 76 8.04 -4.94 17.12
C SER A 76 7.18 -6.12 17.56
N ILE A 77 6.64 -6.04 18.78
CA ILE A 77 5.70 -7.05 19.33
C ILE A 77 4.24 -6.60 19.18
N GLY A 78 4.00 -5.29 19.05
CA GLY A 78 2.65 -4.70 19.04
C GLY A 78 2.01 -4.48 17.67
N HIS A 79 2.77 -4.58 16.56
CA HIS A 79 2.28 -4.19 15.23
C HIS A 79 0.98 -4.91 14.81
N GLY A 80 0.87 -6.22 15.09
CA GLY A 80 -0.34 -6.99 14.80
C GLY A 80 -1.55 -6.56 15.64
N ALA A 81 -1.33 -6.10 16.87
CA ALA A 81 -2.40 -5.60 17.73
C ALA A 81 -2.96 -4.28 17.19
N PHE A 82 -2.08 -3.34 16.82
CA PHE A 82 -2.49 -2.07 16.21
C PHE A 82 -3.20 -2.27 14.86
N MET A 83 -2.70 -3.17 14.02
CA MET A 83 -3.40 -3.55 12.77
C MET A 83 -4.82 -4.07 13.06
N SER A 84 -4.97 -4.96 14.04
CA SER A 84 -6.26 -5.54 14.39
C SER A 84 -7.24 -4.51 14.94
N VAL A 85 -6.78 -3.61 15.82
CA VAL A 85 -7.61 -2.55 16.40
C VAL A 85 -8.15 -1.62 15.31
N GLY A 86 -7.31 -1.17 14.37
CA GLY A 86 -7.73 -0.30 13.27
C GLY A 86 -8.72 -0.98 12.32
N ALA A 87 -8.46 -2.25 11.97
CA ALA A 87 -9.34 -3.04 11.11
C ALA A 87 -10.73 -3.24 11.74
N TYR A 88 -10.80 -3.61 13.02
CA TYR A 88 -12.06 -3.78 13.74
C TYR A 88 -12.81 -2.47 13.97
N ALA A 89 -12.09 -1.37 14.23
CA ALA A 89 -12.69 -0.04 14.35
C ALA A 89 -13.34 0.40 13.03
N ALA A 90 -12.61 0.30 11.91
CA ALA A 90 -13.14 0.60 10.58
C ALA A 90 -14.34 -0.29 10.22
N ALA A 91 -14.25 -1.60 10.50
CA ALA A 91 -15.34 -2.54 10.25
C ALA A 91 -16.60 -2.20 11.07
N ASN A 92 -16.47 -1.86 12.35
CA ASN A 92 -17.63 -1.48 13.17
C ASN A 92 -18.24 -0.15 12.74
N LEU A 93 -17.43 0.84 12.33
CA LEU A 93 -17.93 2.12 11.80
C LEU A 93 -18.79 1.91 10.55
N VAL A 94 -18.38 1.02 9.66
CA VAL A 94 -19.15 0.71 8.44
C VAL A 94 -20.37 -0.15 8.76
N VAL A 95 -20.21 -1.24 9.50
CA VAL A 95 -21.28 -2.24 9.71
C VAL A 95 -22.33 -1.79 10.73
N ARG A 96 -21.94 -1.07 11.78
CA ARG A 96 -22.87 -0.67 12.86
C ARG A 96 -23.30 0.78 12.77
N LEU A 97 -22.36 1.69 12.51
CA LEU A 97 -22.66 3.12 12.40
C LEU A 97 -23.03 3.56 10.99
N HIS A 98 -22.97 2.66 9.99
CA HIS A 98 -23.30 2.94 8.59
C HIS A 98 -22.54 4.15 8.03
N TRP A 99 -21.33 4.39 8.53
CA TRP A 99 -20.46 5.44 8.01
C TRP A 99 -20.02 5.12 6.59
N PRO A 100 -19.83 6.15 5.74
CA PRO A 100 -19.25 5.93 4.43
C PRO A 100 -17.84 5.36 4.57
N PHE A 101 -17.54 4.32 3.78
CA PHE A 101 -16.26 3.59 3.82
C PHE A 101 -15.04 4.53 3.80
N TRP A 102 -15.11 5.57 2.97
CA TRP A 102 -14.04 6.56 2.82
C TRP A 102 -13.74 7.36 4.09
N LEU A 103 -14.70 7.53 5.00
CA LEU A 103 -14.47 8.17 6.31
C LEU A 103 -14.12 7.15 7.39
N ALA A 104 -14.68 5.94 7.30
CA ALA A 104 -14.38 4.87 8.24
C ALA A 104 -12.92 4.41 8.16
N LEU A 105 -12.31 4.44 6.98
CA LEU A 105 -10.92 4.06 6.75
C LEU A 105 -9.91 4.95 7.52
N PRO A 106 -9.89 6.29 7.33
CA PRO A 106 -9.00 7.15 8.11
C PRO A 106 -9.36 7.17 9.60
N ALA A 107 -10.65 7.09 9.96
CA ALA A 107 -11.07 7.02 11.35
C ALA A 107 -10.55 5.75 12.06
N GLY A 108 -10.59 4.59 11.40
CA GLY A 108 -10.00 3.36 11.92
C GLY A 108 -8.48 3.47 12.08
N GLY A 109 -7.81 4.15 11.16
CA GLY A 109 -6.38 4.49 11.28
C GLY A 109 -6.07 5.35 12.50
N LEU A 110 -6.89 6.38 12.77
CA LEU A 110 -6.74 7.25 13.96
C LEU A 110 -6.96 6.50 15.27
N VAL A 111 -7.82 5.48 15.28
CA VAL A 111 -8.06 4.66 16.48
C VAL A 111 -6.89 3.71 16.77
N ALA A 112 -6.13 3.34 15.74
CA ALA A 112 -4.97 2.46 15.86
C ALA A 112 -3.64 3.19 16.12
N ALA A 113 -3.59 4.50 15.91
CA ALA A 113 -2.41 5.35 16.12
C ALA A 113 -2.17 5.64 17.60
#